data_AF-A0A385MUY7-F1
#
_entry.id   AF-A0A385MUY7-F1
#
_cell.length_a   1.000
_cell.length_b   1.000
_cell.length_c   1.000
_cell.angle_alpha   90.00
_cell.angle_beta   90.00
_cell.angle_gamma   90.00
#
_symmetry.space_group_name_H-M   'P 1'
#
loop_
_entity.id
_entity.type
_entity.pdbx_description
1 polymer ?
#
loop_
_entity_poly.entity_id
_entity_poly.type
_entity_poly.pdbx_seq_one_letter_code
_entity_poly.pdbx_strand_id
1 'polypeptide(L)'
;MATFFTASAIKQNGYQHLKDNVTTAYLCKAPAKSDSLATIQGKAIAQAAVAGSDVAFSASGNDLLVTINGKSGLDPSGTAASGDDIAVVYCSASAPLVCVDATDRTITNNDGDTLDIPAAQIYVRELGSV
;
A
#
# COMPACT_ATOMS: atom_id res chain seq x y z
N MET A 1 -0.32 -7.54 -14.33
CA MET A 1 0.83 -6.85 -13.71
C MET A 1 0.29 -5.70 -12.89
N ALA A 2 0.60 -5.66 -11.60
CA ALA A 2 0.41 -4.52 -10.75
C ALA A 2 1.22 -3.35 -11.31
N THR A 3 0.67 -2.15 -11.15
CA THR A 3 1.39 -0.92 -11.45
C THR A 3 1.67 -0.25 -10.12
N PHE A 4 2.94 -0.05 -9.76
CA PHE A 4 3.28 0.74 -8.58
C PHE A 4 3.09 2.22 -8.90
N PHE A 5 2.47 2.96 -7.99
CA PHE A 5 2.11 4.34 -8.26
C PHE A 5 2.00 5.20 -7.01
N THR A 6 2.09 6.51 -7.26
CA THR A 6 1.67 7.56 -6.34
C THR A 6 0.56 8.37 -7.00
N ALA A 7 -0.51 8.64 -6.26
CA ALA A 7 -1.61 9.47 -6.70
C ALA A 7 -1.16 10.93 -6.88
N SER A 8 -1.86 11.66 -7.76
CA SER A 8 -1.53 13.07 -8.03
C SER A 8 -1.62 13.94 -6.77
N ALA A 9 -2.53 13.62 -5.84
CA ALA A 9 -2.64 14.34 -4.57
C ALA A 9 -1.37 14.21 -3.71
N ILE A 10 -0.71 13.05 -3.70
CA ILE A 10 0.58 12.87 -3.03
C ILE A 10 1.68 13.67 -3.73
N LYS A 11 1.66 13.74 -5.06
CA LYS A 11 2.65 14.52 -5.82
C LYS A 11 2.52 16.02 -5.60
N GLN A 12 1.29 16.50 -5.40
CA GLN A 12 1.01 17.93 -5.19
C GLN A 12 1.21 18.36 -3.73
N ASN A 13 0.83 17.50 -2.78
CA ASN A 13 0.76 17.84 -1.36
C ASN A 13 1.82 17.12 -0.50
N GLY A 14 2.68 16.31 -1.12
CA GLY A 14 3.67 15.48 -0.44
C GLY A 14 3.07 14.29 0.32
N TYR A 15 3.95 13.54 0.98
CA TYR A 15 3.55 12.36 1.78
C TYR A 15 2.90 12.71 3.12
N GLN A 16 2.92 13.98 3.55
CA GLN A 16 2.07 14.43 4.66
C GLN A 16 0.59 14.19 4.33
N HIS A 17 0.18 14.36 3.07
CA HIS A 17 -1.18 14.05 2.64
C HIS A 17 -1.54 12.57 2.82
N LEU A 18 -0.58 11.64 2.64
CA LEU A 18 -0.79 10.23 2.97
C LEU A 18 -1.07 10.08 4.47
N LYS A 19 -0.20 10.63 5.31
CA LYS A 19 -0.32 10.55 6.77
C LYS A 19 -1.65 11.10 7.27
N ASP A 20 -2.12 12.21 6.71
CA ASP A 20 -3.35 12.87 7.17
C ASP A 20 -4.63 12.17 6.69
N ASN A 21 -4.57 11.39 5.61
CA ASN A 21 -5.78 10.88 4.93
C ASN A 21 -5.85 9.36 4.80
N VAL A 22 -4.79 8.60 5.11
CA VAL A 22 -4.82 7.14 5.00
C VAL A 22 -5.77 6.51 6.02
N THR A 23 -6.57 5.56 5.57
CA THR A 23 -7.55 4.84 6.41
C THR A 23 -7.42 3.33 6.30
N THR A 24 -6.98 2.83 5.15
CA THR A 24 -6.97 1.39 4.88
C THR A 24 -5.81 0.99 3.98
N ALA A 25 -5.19 -0.15 4.29
CA ALA A 25 -4.23 -0.83 3.44
C ALA A 25 -4.93 -2.05 2.86
N TYR A 26 -4.94 -2.15 1.53
CA TYR A 26 -5.47 -3.30 0.81
C TYR A 26 -4.33 -4.09 0.19
N LEU A 27 -4.23 -5.39 0.48
CA LEU A 27 -3.39 -6.31 -0.28
C LEU A 27 -4.20 -6.76 -1.49
N CYS A 28 -3.77 -6.42 -2.71
CA CYS A 28 -4.57 -6.59 -3.93
C CYS A 28 -3.82 -7.38 -5.00
N LYS A 29 -4.60 -8.04 -5.87
CA LYS A 29 -4.07 -8.59 -7.13
C LYS A 29 -4.15 -7.57 -8.25
N ALA A 30 -3.03 -7.37 -8.93
CA ALA A 30 -2.90 -6.52 -10.10
C ALA A 30 -3.63 -5.15 -9.99
N PRO A 31 -3.39 -4.36 -8.93
CA PRO A 31 -3.90 -3.01 -8.88
C PRO A 31 -3.28 -2.15 -9.98
N ALA A 32 -4.08 -1.26 -10.56
CA ALA A 32 -3.66 -0.32 -11.58
C ALA A 32 -3.91 1.12 -11.12
N LYS A 33 -3.11 2.07 -11.60
CA LYS A 33 -3.26 3.49 -11.23
C LYS A 33 -4.63 4.08 -11.61
N SER A 34 -5.27 3.53 -12.64
CA SER A 34 -6.61 3.95 -13.08
C SER A 34 -7.75 3.39 -12.23
N ASP A 35 -7.46 2.47 -11.29
CA ASP A 35 -8.47 1.83 -10.47
C ASP A 35 -9.12 2.84 -9.50
N SER A 36 -10.44 2.79 -9.41
CA SER A 36 -11.18 3.48 -8.36
C SER A 36 -11.01 2.77 -7.02
N LEU A 37 -11.39 3.42 -5.91
CA LEU A 37 -11.42 2.76 -4.60
C LEU A 37 -12.28 1.48 -4.61
N ALA A 38 -13.46 1.52 -5.25
CA ALA A 38 -14.33 0.37 -5.38
C ALA A 38 -13.67 -0.78 -6.17
N THR A 39 -12.89 -0.45 -7.20
CA THR A 39 -12.14 -1.43 -7.98
C THR A 39 -11.01 -2.06 -7.15
N ILE A 40 -10.28 -1.26 -6.36
CA ILE A 40 -9.27 -1.75 -5.43
C ILE A 40 -9.88 -2.70 -4.40
N GLN A 41 -11.01 -2.32 -3.80
CA GLN A 41 -11.76 -3.16 -2.86
C GLN A 41 -12.18 -4.49 -3.49
N GLY A 42 -12.67 -4.48 -4.73
CA GLY A 42 -13.01 -5.71 -5.46
C GLY A 42 -11.83 -6.60 -5.81
N LYS A 43 -10.59 -6.06 -5.81
CA LYS A 43 -9.34 -6.80 -6.05
C LYS A 43 -8.63 -7.20 -4.76
N ALA A 44 -9.15 -6.82 -3.59
CA ALA A 44 -8.51 -7.07 -2.31
C ALA A 44 -8.55 -8.56 -1.94
N ILE A 45 -7.40 -9.07 -1.52
CA ILE A 45 -7.17 -10.38 -0.92
C ILE A 45 -7.28 -10.30 0.60
N ALA A 46 -6.82 -9.18 1.18
CA ALA A 46 -6.90 -8.88 2.60
C ALA A 46 -6.88 -7.36 2.79
N GLN A 47 -7.33 -6.90 3.95
CA GLN A 47 -7.33 -5.48 4.29
C GLN A 47 -7.01 -5.26 5.76
N ALA A 48 -6.44 -4.10 6.07
CA ALA A 48 -6.19 -3.68 7.44
C ALA A 48 -6.50 -2.20 7.61
N ALA A 49 -7.04 -1.85 8.78
CA ALA A 49 -7.12 -0.46 9.20
C ALA A 49 -5.70 0.10 9.43
N VAL A 50 -5.44 1.27 8.86
CA VAL A 50 -4.22 2.06 9.07
C VAL A 50 -4.62 3.49 9.32
N ALA A 51 -3.83 4.20 10.11
CA ALA A 51 -4.06 5.61 10.42
C ALA A 51 -2.76 6.40 10.25
N GLY A 52 -2.85 7.73 10.34
CA GLY A 52 -1.66 8.59 10.30
C GLY A 52 -0.61 8.28 11.37
N SER A 53 -1.00 7.66 12.50
CA SER A 53 -0.07 7.17 13.52
C SER A 53 0.81 6.00 13.03
N ASP A 54 0.39 5.28 12.00
CA ASP A 54 1.17 4.22 11.36
C ASP A 54 2.20 4.75 10.35
N VAL A 55 2.13 6.05 10.02
CA VAL A 55 3.03 6.68 9.05
C VAL A 55 4.07 7.52 9.78
N ALA A 56 5.34 7.22 9.58
CA ALA A 56 6.46 7.94 10.16
C ALA A 56 7.36 8.53 9.06
N PHE A 57 8.03 9.64 9.42
CA PHE A 57 8.96 10.35 8.56
C PHE A 57 10.31 10.42 9.27
N SER A 58 11.38 10.05 8.57
CA SER A 58 12.74 10.19 9.05
C SER A 58 13.67 10.57 7.91
N ALA A 59 14.82 11.16 8.24
CA ALA A 59 15.88 11.35 7.27
C ALA A 59 16.56 10.00 6.97
N SER A 60 16.92 9.77 5.71
CA SER A 60 17.75 8.63 5.28
C SER A 60 18.78 9.11 4.27
N GLY A 61 19.98 9.44 4.77
CA GLY A 61 20.96 10.18 3.98
C GLY A 61 20.38 11.54 3.58
N ASN A 62 20.36 11.81 2.27
CA ASN A 62 19.77 13.01 1.69
C ASN A 62 18.26 12.87 1.43
N ASP A 63 17.69 11.68 1.55
CA ASP A 63 16.29 11.46 1.21
C ASP A 63 15.38 11.53 2.44
N LEU A 64 14.10 11.80 2.21
CA LEU A 64 13.05 11.56 3.20
C LEU A 64 12.61 10.09 3.10
N LEU A 65 12.77 9.34 4.19
CA LEU A 65 12.20 8.01 4.35
C LEU A 65 10.80 8.12 4.95
N VAL A 66 9.82 7.61 4.21
CA VAL A 66 8.45 7.39 4.68
C VAL A 66 8.31 5.92 5.05
N THR A 67 7.99 5.65 6.30
CA THR A 67 7.71 4.29 6.80
C THR A 67 6.23 4.17 7.10
N ILE A 68 5.60 3.12 6.60
CA ILE A 68 4.22 2.75 6.96
C ILE A 68 4.30 1.42 7.72
N ASN A 69 3.85 1.40 8.97
CA ASN A 69 3.90 0.21 9.80
C ASN A 69 3.11 -0.95 9.17
N GLY A 70 3.68 -2.15 9.24
CA GLY A 70 3.02 -3.37 8.80
C GLY A 70 1.83 -3.75 9.69
N LYS A 71 1.00 -4.66 9.22
CA LYS A 71 -0.13 -5.24 9.94
C LYS A 71 -0.08 -6.75 9.78
N SER A 72 -0.36 -7.49 10.86
CA SER A 72 -0.25 -8.94 10.90
C SER A 72 -1.53 -9.61 11.37
N GLY A 73 -1.65 -10.91 11.09
CA GLY A 73 -2.80 -11.71 11.52
C GLY A 73 -4.09 -11.33 10.82
N LEU A 74 -4.00 -10.91 9.55
CA LEU A 74 -5.16 -10.54 8.76
C LEU A 74 -5.84 -11.77 8.20
N ASP A 75 -7.17 -11.83 8.30
CA ASP A 75 -7.95 -12.86 7.64
C ASP A 75 -7.96 -12.61 6.13
N PRO A 76 -7.50 -13.57 5.30
CA PRO A 76 -7.72 -13.50 3.87
C PRO A 76 -9.23 -13.48 3.55
N SER A 77 -9.63 -12.64 2.60
CA SER A 77 -10.96 -12.65 1.98
C SER A 77 -10.91 -13.11 0.52
N GLY A 78 -9.70 -13.32 -0.02
CA GLY A 78 -9.46 -13.79 -1.38
C GLY A 78 -8.22 -14.67 -1.48
N THR A 79 -7.89 -15.08 -2.69
CA THR A 79 -6.75 -15.97 -2.98
C THR A 79 -5.81 -15.36 -4.01
N ALA A 80 -4.57 -15.83 -4.05
CA ALA A 80 -3.58 -15.51 -5.08
C ALA A 80 -2.83 -16.78 -5.51
N ALA A 81 -2.57 -16.92 -6.80
CA ALA A 81 -1.78 -18.00 -7.37
C ALA A 81 -0.32 -17.57 -7.60
N SER A 82 0.57 -18.54 -7.77
CA SER A 82 1.93 -18.27 -8.22
C SER A 82 1.91 -17.56 -9.59
N GLY A 83 2.53 -16.38 -9.67
CA GLY A 83 2.52 -15.52 -10.85
C GLY A 83 1.41 -14.46 -10.88
N ASP A 84 0.48 -14.47 -9.91
CA ASP A 84 -0.31 -13.28 -9.63
C ASP A 84 0.62 -12.20 -9.08
N ASP A 85 0.47 -10.99 -9.60
CA ASP A 85 1.25 -9.82 -9.19
C ASP A 85 0.51 -9.11 -8.05
N ILE A 86 1.08 -9.15 -6.86
CA ILE A 86 0.46 -8.72 -5.62
C ILE A 86 1.09 -7.41 -5.16
N ALA A 87 0.26 -6.46 -4.73
CA ALA A 87 0.73 -5.19 -4.21
C ALA A 87 -0.13 -4.69 -3.05
N VAL A 88 0.43 -3.79 -2.24
CA VAL A 88 -0.29 -3.12 -1.16
C VAL A 88 -0.69 -1.73 -1.61
N VAL A 89 -1.99 -1.44 -1.57
CA VAL A 89 -2.56 -0.14 -1.91
C VAL A 89 -3.06 0.55 -0.63
N TYR A 90 -2.41 1.64 -0.28
CA TYR A 90 -2.84 2.53 0.79
C TYR A 90 -3.88 3.51 0.24
N CYS A 91 -5.06 3.52 0.87
CA CYS A 91 -6.21 4.31 0.45
C CYS A 91 -6.65 5.27 1.55
N SER A 92 -7.23 6.39 1.14
CA SER A 92 -8.13 7.17 1.99
C SER A 92 -9.54 6.58 1.96
N ALA A 93 -10.47 7.24 2.67
CA ALA A 93 -11.89 6.93 2.60
C ALA A 93 -12.50 7.10 1.19
N SER A 94 -11.82 7.79 0.26
CA SER A 94 -12.38 8.14 -1.05
C SER A 94 -11.53 7.75 -2.26
N ALA A 95 -10.23 7.49 -2.09
CA ALA A 95 -9.35 7.21 -3.23
C ALA A 95 -8.09 6.41 -2.86
N PRO A 96 -7.50 5.68 -3.82
CA PRO A 96 -6.14 5.15 -3.71
C PRO A 96 -5.10 6.28 -3.64
N LEU A 97 -4.11 6.14 -2.76
CA LEU A 97 -3.07 7.15 -2.55
C LEU A 97 -1.70 6.67 -3.03
N VAL A 98 -1.30 5.47 -2.62
CA VAL A 98 0.01 4.88 -2.93
C VAL A 98 -0.15 3.39 -3.12
N CYS A 99 0.50 2.85 -4.15
CA CYS A 99 0.64 1.41 -4.38
C CYS A 99 2.12 1.05 -4.30
N VAL A 100 2.45 0.13 -3.40
CA VAL A 100 3.80 -0.42 -3.23
C VAL A 100 3.81 -1.90 -3.56
N ASP A 101 4.96 -2.36 -4.02
CA ASP A 101 5.17 -3.78 -4.30
C ASP A 101 5.03 -4.62 -3.04
N ALA A 102 4.51 -5.83 -3.21
CA ALA A 102 4.46 -6.83 -2.17
C ALA A 102 5.07 -8.12 -2.69
N THR A 103 5.72 -8.89 -1.82
CA THR A 103 6.30 -10.16 -2.25
C THR A 103 5.20 -11.11 -2.74
N ASP A 104 5.24 -11.41 -4.04
CA ASP A 104 4.40 -12.41 -4.69
C ASP A 104 4.52 -13.76 -4.00
N ARG A 105 3.36 -14.35 -3.73
CA ARG A 105 3.26 -15.65 -3.05
C ARG A 105 1.88 -16.25 -3.31
N THR A 106 1.79 -17.57 -3.24
CA THR A 106 0.49 -18.23 -3.17
C THR A 106 -0.20 -17.83 -1.88
N ILE A 107 -1.46 -17.40 -2.00
CA ILE A 107 -2.32 -17.07 -0.87
C ILE A 107 -3.57 -17.94 -0.98
N THR A 108 -3.82 -18.72 0.06
CA THR A 108 -5.05 -19.46 0.26
C THR A 108 -6.01 -18.68 1.16
N ASN A 109 -7.28 -19.09 1.15
CA ASN A 109 -8.33 -18.54 2.01
C ASN A 109 -9.05 -19.70 2.70
N ASN A 110 -8.28 -20.56 3.36
CA ASN A 110 -8.82 -21.63 4.19
C ASN A 110 -9.07 -21.10 5.60
N ASP A 111 -10.01 -21.73 6.32
CA ASP A 111 -10.26 -21.40 7.72
C ASP A 111 -8.98 -21.50 8.56
N GLY A 112 -8.65 -20.41 9.26
CA GLY A 112 -7.46 -20.31 10.10
C GLY A 112 -6.19 -19.83 9.38
N ASP A 113 -6.24 -19.58 8.07
CA ASP A 113 -5.16 -18.91 7.35
C ASP A 113 -5.02 -17.46 7.85
N THR A 114 -3.78 -16.97 7.95
CA THR A 114 -3.50 -15.57 8.29
C THR A 114 -2.50 -14.98 7.32
N LEU A 115 -2.60 -13.66 7.12
CA LEU A 115 -1.73 -12.90 6.26
C LEU A 115 -1.13 -11.70 6.96
N ASP A 116 0.09 -11.38 6.54
CA ASP A 116 0.81 -10.20 6.98
C ASP A 116 1.04 -9.25 5.80
N ILE A 117 0.78 -7.97 6.05
CA ILE A 117 1.22 -6.83 5.26
C ILE A 117 2.52 -6.32 5.91
N PRO A 118 3.69 -6.48 5.27
CA PRO A 118 4.94 -5.99 5.82
C PRO A 118 4.97 -4.47 5.88
N ALA A 119 5.88 -3.92 6.68
CA ALA A 119 6.11 -2.48 6.68
C ALA A 119 6.60 -2.01 5.31
N ALA A 120 6.04 -0.90 4.82
CA ALA A 120 6.48 -0.29 3.57
C ALA A 120 7.50 0.82 3.86
N GLN A 121 8.53 0.88 3.02
CA GLN A 121 9.53 1.95 3.03
C GLN A 121 9.53 2.64 1.69
N ILE A 122 9.32 3.96 1.69
CA ILE A 122 9.27 4.77 0.48
C ILE A 122 10.28 5.91 0.62
N TYR A 123 11.22 5.97 -0.32
CA TYR A 123 12.24 7.01 -0.36
C TYR A 123 11.79 8.15 -1.27
N VAL A 124 11.54 9.31 -0.66
CA VAL A 124 11.29 10.56 -1.39
C VAL A 124 12.61 11.25 -1.59
N ARG A 125 13.08 11.23 -2.83
CA ARG A 125 14.41 11.71 -3.22
C ARG A 125 14.51 13.22 -3.05
N GLU A 126 15.59 13.68 -2.44
CA GLU A 126 15.93 15.10 -2.49
C GLU A 126 16.32 15.49 -3.93
N LEU A 127 15.92 16.70 -4.32
CA LEU A 127 16.31 17.25 -5.60
C LEU A 127 17.74 17.81 -5.47
N GLY A 128 18.66 17.32 -6.30
CA GLY A 128 19.94 17.99 -6.49
C GLY A 128 19.77 19.27 -7.31
N SER A 129 20.68 20.22 -7.13
CA SER A 129 20.83 21.32 -8.10
C SER A 129 21.20 20.71 -9.46
N VAL A 130 20.45 21.08 -10.51
CA VAL A 130 20.81 20.78 -11.90
C VAL A 130 22.03 21.59 -12.30
#